data_AF-A0A949A3H5-F1
#
_entry.id   AF-A0A949A3H5-F1
#
_cell.length_a   1.000
_cell.length_b   1.000
_cell.length_c   1.000
_cell.angle_alpha   90.00
_cell.angle_beta   90.00
_cell.angle_gamma   90.00
#
_symmetry.space_group_name_H-M   'P 1'
#
loop_
_entity.id
_entity.type
_entity.pdbx_description
1 polymer ?
#
loop_
_entity_poly.entity_id
_entity_poly.type
_entity_poly.pdbx_seq_one_letter_code
_entity_poly.pdbx_strand_id
1 'polypeptide(L)'
;MTKDEWKELVKGICNQKILPKLRKIHRKYHPFEIYERFPFGDRRIYKSSRTIRFIEENFDDDDDLTKIFNTEYLGNTLDNLRWGIENSNRLVLKTGISDVIEEFFEEIVDGMEISDIPNVDFDALREAGSQDPKSEILVSMIRTKKIKMKLRYNSNLNESEMRYSLHESEKIVVRKKEQLEHCDKDNPPTKKKIFKGLGGICRGAILTGVDIGLLAGLWPVPLSPDTTTVGAVASITTGVGDIMIAIGELRGE
;
A
#
# COMPACT_ATOMS: atom_id res chain seq x y z
N MET A 1 -16.68 21.27 -5.63
CA MET A 1 -15.46 21.57 -6.39
C MET A 1 -15.56 20.89 -7.74
N THR A 2 -15.23 21.57 -8.83
CA THR A 2 -15.16 20.97 -10.17
C THR A 2 -13.95 20.04 -10.29
N LYS A 3 -13.90 19.19 -11.34
CA LYS A 3 -12.77 18.27 -11.54
C LYS A 3 -11.44 19.01 -11.73
N ASP A 4 -11.46 20.09 -12.50
CA ASP A 4 -10.24 20.87 -12.77
C ASP A 4 -9.76 21.61 -11.53
N GLU A 5 -10.68 22.19 -10.75
CA GLU A 5 -10.35 22.78 -9.44
C GLU A 5 -9.72 21.75 -8.49
N TRP A 6 -10.26 20.52 -8.46
CA TRP A 6 -9.72 19.44 -7.65
C TRP A 6 -8.32 19.03 -8.12
N LYS A 7 -8.09 18.89 -9.43
CA LYS A 7 -6.76 18.57 -9.98
C LYS A 7 -5.73 19.64 -9.61
N GLU A 8 -6.09 20.92 -9.71
CA GLU A 8 -5.20 22.02 -9.33
C GLU A 8 -4.93 22.06 -7.82
N LEU A 9 -5.93 21.76 -6.98
CA LEU A 9 -5.73 21.59 -5.54
C LEU A 9 -4.74 20.47 -5.24
N VAL A 10 -4.90 19.29 -5.83
CA VAL A 10 -4.00 18.13 -5.61
C VAL A 10 -2.59 18.43 -6.13
N LYS A 11 -2.46 19.07 -7.30
CA LYS A 11 -1.15 19.55 -7.80
C LYS A 11 -0.51 20.53 -6.83
N GLY A 12 -1.30 21.45 -6.27
CA GLY A 12 -0.86 22.39 -5.24
C GLY A 12 -0.28 21.68 -4.02
N ILE A 13 -1.03 20.72 -3.46
CA ILE A 13 -0.58 19.88 -2.35
C ILE A 13 0.72 19.16 -2.71
N CYS A 14 0.75 18.49 -3.87
CA CYS A 14 1.92 17.75 -4.33
C CYS A 14 3.16 18.66 -4.42
N ASN A 15 3.06 19.78 -5.13
CA ASN A 15 4.19 20.66 -5.42
C ASN A 15 4.67 21.44 -4.18
N GLN A 16 3.77 21.83 -3.29
CA GLN A 16 4.09 22.68 -2.14
C GLN A 16 4.40 21.88 -0.87
N LYS A 17 3.82 20.69 -0.69
CA LYS A 17 3.90 19.92 0.56
C LYS A 17 4.64 18.58 0.40
N ILE A 18 4.51 17.89 -0.74
CA ILE A 18 5.11 16.57 -0.97
C ILE A 18 6.50 16.65 -1.61
N LEU A 19 6.61 17.24 -2.81
CA LEU A 19 7.87 17.31 -3.55
C LEU A 19 9.01 17.98 -2.78
N PRO A 20 8.81 19.04 -1.97
CA PRO A 20 9.88 19.63 -1.17
C PRO A 20 10.46 18.64 -0.14
N LYS A 21 9.64 17.73 0.40
CA LYS A 21 10.09 16.70 1.34
C LYS A 21 10.88 15.60 0.64
N LEU A 22 10.42 15.15 -0.54
CA LEU A 22 11.15 14.21 -1.39
C LEU A 22 12.52 14.76 -1.81
N ARG A 23 12.59 16.04 -2.23
CA ARG A 23 13.85 16.70 -2.60
C ARG A 23 14.86 16.74 -1.45
N LYS A 24 14.42 16.90 -0.20
CA LYS A 24 15.32 16.85 0.97
C LYS A 24 15.96 15.46 1.13
N ILE A 25 15.21 14.40 0.84
CA ILE A 25 15.72 13.02 0.86
C ILE A 25 16.68 12.78 -0.30
N HIS A 26 16.35 13.25 -1.51
CA HIS A 26 17.26 13.16 -2.67
C HIS A 26 18.61 13.83 -2.43
N ARG A 27 18.65 14.93 -1.66
CA ARG A 27 19.91 15.59 -1.30
C ARG A 27 20.70 14.84 -0.22
N LYS A 28 20.03 13.99 0.57
CA LYS A 28 20.63 13.28 1.71
C LYS A 28 21.23 11.93 1.33
N TYR A 29 20.68 11.26 0.32
CA TYR A 29 21.07 9.92 -0.08
C TYR A 29 21.69 9.92 -1.47
N HIS A 30 22.63 9.01 -1.71
CA HIS A 30 23.22 8.87 -3.04
C HIS A 30 22.15 8.38 -4.04
N PRO A 31 22.14 8.83 -5.31
CA PRO A 31 21.18 8.36 -6.32
C PRO A 31 21.10 6.83 -6.47
N PHE A 32 22.23 6.12 -6.32
CA PHE A 32 22.23 4.65 -6.28
C PHE A 32 21.58 4.07 -5.03
N GLU A 33 21.76 4.67 -3.85
CA GLU A 33 21.04 4.25 -2.64
C GLU A 33 19.53 4.49 -2.79
N ILE A 34 19.14 5.53 -3.52
CA ILE A 34 17.74 5.81 -3.83
C ILE A 34 17.22 4.73 -4.80
N TYR A 35 17.95 4.43 -5.88
CA TYR A 35 17.52 3.41 -6.85
C TYR A 35 17.43 2.01 -6.25
N GLU A 36 18.39 1.60 -5.41
CA GLU A 36 18.37 0.29 -4.72
C GLU A 36 17.30 0.21 -3.61
N ARG A 37 16.91 1.36 -3.02
CA ARG A 37 15.94 1.42 -1.92
C ARG A 37 14.52 1.68 -2.35
N PHE A 38 14.30 2.06 -3.61
CA PHE A 38 12.94 2.32 -4.10
C PHE A 38 12.29 1.02 -4.57
N PRO A 39 11.02 0.78 -4.22
CA PRO A 39 10.36 -0.52 -4.37
C PRO A 39 9.95 -0.78 -5.82
N PHE A 40 10.38 0.07 -6.76
CA PHE A 40 9.92 0.02 -8.14
C PHE A 40 10.43 -1.27 -8.79
N GLY A 41 9.53 -2.26 -8.89
CA GLY A 41 9.86 -3.60 -9.36
C GLY A 41 10.39 -4.56 -8.29
N ASP A 42 10.03 -4.40 -7.00
CA ASP A 42 10.31 -5.43 -6.00
C ASP A 42 9.53 -6.71 -6.35
N ARG A 43 10.17 -7.60 -7.11
CA ARG A 43 9.58 -8.87 -7.55
C ARG A 43 9.14 -9.75 -6.38
N ARG A 44 9.64 -9.51 -5.16
CA ARG A 44 9.25 -10.26 -3.96
C ARG A 44 7.80 -9.96 -3.62
N ILE A 45 7.38 -8.69 -3.61
CA ILE A 45 5.99 -8.35 -3.28
C ILE A 45 5.03 -8.85 -4.36
N TYR A 46 5.42 -8.83 -5.63
CA TYR A 46 4.60 -9.39 -6.72
C TYR A 46 4.47 -10.91 -6.60
N LYS A 47 5.57 -11.61 -6.26
CA LYS A 47 5.53 -13.04 -6.01
C LYS A 47 4.59 -13.37 -4.85
N SER A 48 4.67 -12.65 -3.73
CA SER A 48 3.75 -12.82 -2.60
C SER A 48 2.31 -12.53 -3.00
N SER A 49 2.06 -11.46 -3.77
CA SER A 49 0.72 -11.11 -4.24
C SER A 49 0.10 -12.23 -5.07
N ARG A 50 0.84 -12.82 -6.01
CA ARG A 50 0.36 -13.97 -6.80
C ARG A 50 -0.01 -15.16 -5.92
N THR A 51 0.83 -15.48 -4.93
CA THR A 51 0.55 -16.57 -3.98
C THR A 51 -0.68 -16.28 -3.14
N ILE A 52 -0.81 -15.06 -2.60
CA ILE A 52 -1.96 -14.65 -1.79
C ILE A 52 -3.25 -14.68 -2.62
N ARG A 53 -3.22 -14.20 -3.85
CA ARG A 53 -4.38 -14.25 -4.77
C ARG A 53 -4.79 -15.68 -5.10
N PHE A 54 -3.82 -16.53 -5.41
CA PHE A 54 -4.08 -17.95 -5.62
C PHE A 54 -4.79 -18.56 -4.39
N ILE A 55 -4.35 -18.19 -3.18
CA ILE A 55 -5.00 -18.62 -1.95
C ILE A 55 -6.44 -18.08 -1.85
N GLU A 56 -6.64 -16.80 -2.12
CA GLU A 56 -7.96 -16.15 -2.04
C GLU A 56 -8.99 -16.74 -3.02
N GLU A 57 -8.54 -17.13 -4.21
CA GLU A 57 -9.37 -17.64 -5.30
C GLU A 57 -9.73 -19.13 -5.18
N ASN A 58 -8.89 -19.92 -4.50
CA ASN A 58 -8.98 -21.39 -4.54
C ASN A 58 -9.33 -22.05 -3.20
N PHE A 59 -9.45 -21.28 -2.11
CA PHE A 59 -9.75 -21.83 -0.77
C PHE A 59 -10.90 -21.09 -0.08
N ASP A 60 -11.55 -21.80 0.83
CA ASP A 60 -12.58 -21.26 1.72
C ASP A 60 -11.95 -20.59 2.95
N ASP A 61 -12.67 -19.64 3.57
CA ASP A 61 -12.11 -18.75 4.60
C ASP A 61 -11.55 -19.51 5.83
N ASP A 62 -12.10 -20.68 6.12
CA ASP A 62 -11.72 -21.56 7.24
C ASP A 62 -10.75 -22.69 6.86
N ASP A 63 -10.35 -22.78 5.58
CA ASP A 63 -9.39 -23.78 5.15
C ASP A 63 -8.02 -23.57 5.81
N ASP A 64 -7.46 -24.66 6.32
CA ASP A 64 -6.09 -24.69 6.83
C ASP A 64 -5.12 -24.92 5.68
N LEU A 65 -4.42 -23.85 5.30
CA LEU A 65 -3.48 -23.87 4.18
C LEU A 65 -2.27 -24.78 4.40
N THR A 66 -1.94 -25.20 5.64
CA THR A 66 -0.83 -26.13 5.88
C THR A 66 -1.08 -27.54 5.34
N LYS A 67 -2.34 -27.87 5.05
CA LYS A 67 -2.72 -29.14 4.39
C LYS A 67 -2.25 -29.19 2.94
N ILE A 68 -1.90 -28.06 2.35
CA ILE A 68 -1.65 -27.89 0.92
C ILE A 68 -0.27 -27.28 0.68
N PHE A 69 0.06 -26.23 1.42
CA PHE A 69 1.35 -25.57 1.39
C PHE A 69 2.19 -26.01 2.58
N ASN A 70 3.47 -26.30 2.35
CA ASN A 70 4.38 -26.44 3.46
C ASN A 70 4.59 -25.09 4.18
N THR A 71 4.90 -25.16 5.47
CA THR A 71 5.08 -23.98 6.33
C THR A 71 6.22 -23.09 5.86
N GLU A 72 7.28 -23.66 5.31
CA GLU A 72 8.42 -22.91 4.74
C GLU A 72 7.99 -22.00 3.58
N TYR A 73 7.14 -22.49 2.68
CA TYR A 73 6.65 -21.73 1.53
C TYR A 73 5.74 -20.58 1.96
N LEU A 74 4.85 -20.82 2.94
CA LEU A 74 4.03 -19.77 3.52
C LEU A 74 4.89 -18.74 4.28
N GLY A 75 5.90 -19.18 5.03
CA GLY A 75 6.86 -18.31 5.72
C GLY A 75 7.63 -17.42 4.75
N ASN A 76 8.14 -17.99 3.66
CA ASN A 76 8.81 -17.26 2.59
C ASN A 76 7.87 -16.25 1.90
N THR A 77 6.59 -16.57 1.77
CA THR A 77 5.57 -15.65 1.23
C THR A 77 5.38 -14.44 2.15
N LEU A 78 5.33 -14.68 3.47
CA LEU A 78 5.23 -13.62 4.48
C LEU A 78 6.51 -12.77 4.55
N ASP A 79 7.69 -13.38 4.44
CA ASP A 79 8.95 -12.62 4.38
C ASP A 79 9.01 -11.70 3.17
N ASN A 80 8.71 -12.23 1.98
CA ASN A 80 8.69 -11.45 0.76
C ASN A 80 7.67 -10.30 0.83
N LEU A 81 6.51 -10.54 1.45
CA LEU A 81 5.50 -9.51 1.69
C LEU A 81 6.04 -8.45 2.66
N ARG A 82 6.62 -8.86 3.79
CA ARG A 82 7.22 -7.96 4.78
C ARG A 82 8.26 -7.05 4.15
N TRP A 83 9.17 -7.59 3.35
CA TRP A 83 10.19 -6.81 2.65
C TRP A 83 9.58 -5.73 1.76
N GLY A 84 8.55 -6.08 0.97
CA GLY A 84 7.87 -5.12 0.11
C GLY A 84 7.11 -4.03 0.89
N ILE A 85 6.45 -4.41 1.99
CA ILE A 85 5.76 -3.47 2.89
C ILE A 85 6.76 -2.53 3.54
N GLU A 86 7.84 -3.06 4.12
CA GLU A 86 8.87 -2.28 4.80
C GLU A 86 9.44 -1.22 3.85
N ASN A 87 9.80 -1.61 2.62
CA ASN A 87 10.35 -0.70 1.63
C ASN A 87 9.36 0.42 1.26
N SER A 88 8.10 0.06 1.00
CA SER A 88 7.06 1.00 0.58
C SER A 88 6.70 1.96 1.72
N ASN A 89 6.36 1.43 2.89
CA ASN A 89 5.94 2.22 4.05
C ASN A 89 7.07 3.10 4.58
N ARG A 90 8.30 2.59 4.63
CA ARG A 90 9.46 3.37 5.07
C ARG A 90 9.63 4.64 4.26
N LEU A 91 9.39 4.59 2.95
CA LEU A 91 9.48 5.78 2.10
C LEU A 91 8.34 6.76 2.39
N VAL A 92 7.09 6.31 2.47
CA VAL A 92 5.94 7.17 2.82
C VAL A 92 6.17 7.87 4.16
N LEU A 93 6.60 7.11 5.17
CA LEU A 93 6.80 7.59 6.53
C LEU A 93 8.00 8.53 6.65
N LYS A 94 9.15 8.18 6.06
CA LYS A 94 10.37 9.02 6.12
C LYS A 94 10.23 10.31 5.32
N THR A 95 9.51 10.26 4.20
CA THR A 95 9.21 11.46 3.40
C THR A 95 8.15 12.34 4.06
N GLY A 96 7.40 11.82 5.03
CA GLY A 96 6.27 12.52 5.64
C GLY A 96 5.16 12.78 4.63
N ILE A 97 5.03 11.91 3.62
CA ILE A 97 3.92 11.91 2.65
C ILE A 97 2.64 11.47 3.33
N SER A 98 2.70 10.47 4.23
CA SER A 98 1.53 10.04 5.02
C SER A 98 0.89 11.20 5.75
N ASP A 99 1.71 12.05 6.37
CA ASP A 99 1.21 13.18 7.17
C ASP A 99 0.46 14.19 6.30
N VAL A 100 0.91 14.40 5.06
CA VAL A 100 0.27 15.31 4.11
C VAL A 100 -1.01 14.69 3.56
N ILE A 101 -1.00 13.39 3.21
CA ILE A 101 -2.19 12.70 2.73
C ILE A 101 -3.26 12.67 3.83
N GLU A 102 -2.87 12.48 5.09
CA GLU A 102 -3.80 12.52 6.22
C GLU A 102 -4.36 13.94 6.45
N GLU A 103 -3.52 14.98 6.35
CA GLU A 103 -3.93 16.39 6.47
C GLU A 103 -5.00 16.79 5.44
N PHE A 104 -4.89 16.30 4.21
CA PHE A 104 -5.76 16.65 3.08
C PHE A 104 -6.62 15.47 2.59
N PHE A 105 -6.88 14.49 3.46
CA PHE A 105 -7.46 13.22 3.03
C PHE A 105 -8.82 13.40 2.37
N GLU A 106 -9.72 14.16 3.01
CA GLU A 106 -11.09 14.38 2.53
C GLU A 106 -11.10 15.06 1.16
N GLU A 107 -10.29 16.11 0.98
CA GLU A 107 -10.19 16.85 -0.28
C GLU A 107 -9.61 16.00 -1.41
N ILE A 108 -8.63 15.15 -1.10
CA ILE A 108 -8.05 14.23 -2.08
C ILE A 108 -9.12 13.20 -2.48
N VAL A 109 -9.70 12.45 -1.53
CA VAL A 109 -10.58 11.32 -1.87
C VAL A 109 -11.91 11.74 -2.50
N ASP A 110 -12.42 12.94 -2.20
CA ASP A 110 -13.69 13.43 -2.75
C ASP A 110 -13.66 13.46 -4.29
N GLY A 111 -12.64 14.08 -4.88
CA GLY A 111 -12.51 14.24 -6.33
C GLY A 111 -11.78 13.13 -7.09
N MET A 112 -11.25 12.11 -6.40
CA MET A 112 -10.53 10.99 -7.04
C MET A 112 -11.45 10.16 -7.95
N GLU A 113 -10.99 9.87 -9.16
CA GLU A 113 -11.61 8.96 -10.11
C GLU A 113 -10.60 7.96 -10.66
N ILE A 114 -11.09 6.81 -11.14
CA ILE A 114 -10.23 5.74 -11.67
C ILE A 114 -9.37 6.21 -12.86
N SER A 115 -9.82 7.24 -13.60
CA SER A 115 -9.07 7.84 -14.71
C SER A 115 -7.89 8.69 -14.28
N ASP A 116 -7.80 9.06 -12.99
CA ASP A 116 -6.62 9.76 -12.48
C ASP A 116 -5.49 8.79 -12.13
N ILE A 117 -5.80 7.51 -11.92
CA ILE A 117 -4.82 6.49 -11.54
C ILE A 117 -3.84 6.26 -12.71
N PRO A 118 -2.52 6.35 -12.48
CA PRO A 118 -1.51 6.07 -13.48
C PRO A 118 -1.64 4.67 -14.10
N ASN A 119 -1.42 4.57 -15.41
CA ASN A 119 -1.50 3.28 -16.11
C ASN A 119 -0.53 2.22 -15.55
N VAL A 120 0.58 2.70 -14.98
CA VAL A 120 1.63 1.86 -14.41
C VAL A 120 1.14 1.07 -13.20
N ASP A 121 0.10 1.53 -12.49
CA ASP A 121 -0.50 0.81 -11.38
C ASP A 121 -1.31 -0.39 -11.86
N PHE A 122 -2.03 -0.22 -12.97
CA PHE A 122 -2.74 -1.36 -13.59
C PHE A 122 -1.74 -2.41 -14.10
N ASP A 123 -0.61 -1.98 -14.65
CA ASP A 123 0.45 -2.88 -15.10
C ASP A 123 1.12 -3.59 -13.93
N ALA A 124 1.43 -2.86 -12.85
CA ALA A 124 2.00 -3.42 -11.63
C ALA A 124 1.07 -4.46 -10.98
N LEU A 125 -0.23 -4.18 -10.88
CA LEU A 125 -1.19 -5.14 -10.35
C LEU A 125 -1.37 -6.35 -11.27
N ARG A 126 -1.34 -6.16 -12.59
CA ARG A 126 -1.37 -7.28 -13.55
C ARG A 126 -0.14 -8.16 -13.40
N GLU A 127 1.04 -7.57 -13.26
CA GLU A 127 2.27 -8.32 -12.97
C GLU A 127 2.20 -9.03 -11.60
N ALA A 128 1.51 -8.44 -10.62
CA ALA A 128 1.22 -9.04 -9.32
C ALA A 128 0.12 -10.12 -9.36
N GLY A 129 -0.46 -10.41 -10.53
CA GLY A 129 -1.41 -11.51 -10.75
C GLY A 129 -2.89 -11.10 -10.84
N SER A 130 -3.20 -9.80 -10.83
CA SER A 130 -4.58 -9.32 -11.02
C SER A 130 -5.07 -9.58 -12.45
N GLN A 131 -6.26 -10.17 -12.57
CA GLN A 131 -6.95 -10.36 -13.86
C GLN A 131 -7.74 -9.12 -14.29
N ASP A 132 -8.24 -8.35 -13.32
CA ASP A 132 -8.98 -7.11 -13.55
C ASP A 132 -8.50 -5.99 -12.60
N PRO A 133 -7.31 -5.44 -12.86
CA PRO A 133 -6.71 -4.44 -11.96
C PRO A 133 -7.54 -3.16 -11.89
N LYS A 134 -8.33 -2.85 -12.93
CA LYS A 134 -9.18 -1.66 -12.96
C LYS A 134 -10.32 -1.77 -11.95
N SER A 135 -11.03 -2.90 -11.95
CA SER A 135 -12.11 -3.12 -10.99
C SER A 135 -11.58 -3.21 -9.56
N GLU A 136 -10.42 -3.84 -9.36
CA GLU A 136 -9.80 -3.91 -8.03
C GLU A 136 -9.46 -2.53 -7.47
N ILE A 137 -8.76 -1.68 -8.24
CA ILE A 137 -8.43 -0.33 -7.79
C ILE A 137 -9.71 0.50 -7.59
N LEU A 138 -10.72 0.36 -8.46
CA LEU A 138 -11.99 1.06 -8.29
C LEU A 138 -12.67 0.67 -6.97
N VAL A 139 -12.69 -0.61 -6.61
CA VAL A 139 -13.22 -1.07 -5.32
C VAL A 139 -12.39 -0.48 -4.18
N SER A 140 -11.06 -0.52 -4.25
CA SER A 140 -10.19 0.10 -3.26
C SER A 140 -10.52 1.59 -3.07
N MET A 141 -10.64 2.36 -4.15
CA MET A 141 -11.00 3.77 -4.11
C MET A 141 -12.36 4.00 -3.44
N ILE A 142 -13.38 3.21 -3.79
CA ILE A 142 -14.72 3.31 -3.19
C ILE A 142 -14.64 3.06 -1.67
N ARG A 143 -13.84 2.08 -1.24
CA ARG A 143 -13.66 1.77 0.19
C ARG A 143 -12.85 2.85 0.90
N THR A 144 -11.79 3.36 0.28
CA THR A 144 -10.95 4.45 0.80
C THR A 144 -11.77 5.72 1.00
N LYS A 145 -12.66 6.07 0.07
CA LYS A 145 -13.61 7.20 0.23
C LYS A 145 -14.56 7.06 1.42
N LYS A 146 -14.77 5.85 1.93
CA LYS A 146 -15.63 5.58 3.10
C LYS A 146 -14.86 5.64 4.42
N ILE A 147 -13.53 5.71 4.38
CA ILE A 147 -12.72 5.86 5.59
C ILE A 147 -13.06 7.23 6.19
N LYS A 148 -13.57 7.21 7.41
CA LYS A 148 -13.75 8.43 8.20
C LYS A 148 -12.49 8.62 9.01
N MET A 149 -11.65 9.57 8.59
CA MET A 149 -10.51 9.98 9.40
C MET A 149 -11.05 10.50 10.72
N LYS A 150 -10.81 9.76 11.80
CA LYS A 150 -11.12 10.30 13.12
C LYS A 150 -10.06 11.36 13.35
N LEU A 151 -10.45 12.63 13.45
CA LEU A 151 -9.60 13.73 13.96
C LEU A 151 -9.18 13.51 15.44
N ARG A 152 -9.04 12.26 15.89
CA ARG A 152 -8.53 11.93 17.21
C ARG A 152 -7.02 12.07 17.18
N TYR A 153 -6.60 13.27 17.52
CA TYR A 153 -5.50 13.49 18.44
C TYR A 153 -5.67 12.51 19.61
N ASN A 154 -5.14 11.29 19.47
CA ASN A 154 -5.14 10.32 20.54
C ASN A 154 -4.08 10.86 21.52
N SER A 155 -4.55 11.57 22.55
CA SER A 155 -3.74 12.35 23.49
C SER A 155 -2.66 11.54 24.22
N ASN A 156 -2.63 10.22 24.03
CA ASN A 156 -1.69 9.32 24.68
C ASN A 156 -0.62 8.74 23.74
N LEU A 157 -0.67 8.97 22.41
CA LEU A 157 0.29 8.37 21.46
C LEU A 157 0.97 9.33 20.47
N ASN A 158 0.52 10.58 20.30
CA ASN A 158 1.12 11.55 19.35
C ASN A 158 1.38 10.98 17.93
N GLU A 159 0.62 9.98 17.50
CA GLU A 159 0.81 9.29 16.22
C GLU A 159 -0.48 9.33 15.40
N SER A 160 -0.34 9.67 14.12
CA SER A 160 -1.45 9.82 13.18
C SER A 160 -2.00 8.45 12.74
N GLU A 161 -3.27 8.38 12.33
CA GLU A 161 -3.95 7.10 12.06
C GLU A 161 -3.32 6.36 10.88
N MET A 162 -2.89 7.09 9.85
CA MET A 162 -2.17 6.50 8.72
C MET A 162 -0.79 5.99 9.12
N ARG A 163 -0.03 6.76 9.90
CA ARG A 163 1.31 6.35 10.35
C ARG A 163 1.22 5.07 11.18
N TYR A 164 0.28 5.05 12.12
CA TYR A 164 0.01 3.87 12.93
C TYR A 164 -0.31 2.67 12.05
N SER A 165 -1.21 2.81 11.07
CA SER A 165 -1.57 1.73 10.15
C SER A 165 -0.37 1.25 9.32
N LEU A 166 0.43 2.15 8.77
CA LEU A 166 1.64 1.78 8.04
C LEU A 166 2.65 1.02 8.94
N HIS A 167 2.84 1.44 10.18
CA HIS A 167 3.69 0.71 11.14
C HIS A 167 3.11 -0.65 11.56
N GLU A 168 1.80 -0.72 11.79
CA GLU A 168 1.14 -1.95 12.23
C GLU A 168 1.06 -2.99 11.11
N SER A 169 0.98 -2.58 9.84
CA SER A 169 0.97 -3.52 8.72
C SER A 169 2.20 -4.44 8.72
N GLU A 170 3.40 -3.88 8.94
CA GLU A 170 4.64 -4.67 9.03
C GLU A 170 4.61 -5.62 10.24
N LYS A 171 4.23 -5.09 11.41
CA LYS A 171 4.16 -5.89 12.65
C LYS A 171 3.17 -7.05 12.54
N ILE A 172 2.05 -6.87 11.85
CA ILE A 172 1.07 -7.94 11.63
C ILE A 172 1.70 -9.06 10.80
N VAL A 173 2.41 -8.75 9.71
CA VAL A 173 3.08 -9.78 8.90
C VAL A 173 4.12 -10.54 9.72
N VAL A 174 4.91 -9.83 10.53
CA VAL A 174 5.90 -10.45 11.45
C VAL A 174 5.21 -11.38 12.44
N ARG A 175 4.17 -10.92 13.15
CA ARG A 175 3.40 -11.75 14.10
C ARG A 175 2.81 -12.97 13.42
N LYS A 176 2.29 -12.85 12.18
CA LYS A 176 1.73 -13.99 11.44
C LYS A 176 2.79 -15.01 11.05
N LYS A 177 4.00 -14.56 10.73
CA LYS A 177 5.13 -15.46 10.49
C LYS A 177 5.56 -16.17 11.79
N GLU A 178 5.71 -15.45 12.88
CA GLU A 178 6.04 -16.05 14.19
C GLU A 178 5.00 -17.09 14.62
N GLN A 179 3.71 -16.80 14.44
CA GLN A 179 2.62 -17.74 14.68
C GLN A 179 2.73 -18.99 13.78
N LEU A 180 3.14 -18.82 12.52
CA LEU A 180 3.30 -19.93 11.58
C LEU A 180 4.45 -20.85 11.99
N GLU A 181 5.56 -20.28 12.48
CA GLU A 181 6.72 -21.02 12.98
C GLU A 181 6.43 -21.78 14.28
N HIS A 182 5.55 -21.25 15.14
CA HIS A 182 5.25 -21.82 16.46
C HIS A 182 3.91 -22.58 16.54
N CYS A 183 3.28 -22.86 15.38
CA CYS A 183 2.05 -23.65 15.17
C CYS A 183 1.25 -23.98 16.44
N ASP A 184 0.35 -23.08 16.83
CA ASP A 184 -0.71 -23.42 17.78
C ASP A 184 -1.79 -24.22 17.03
N LYS A 185 -2.01 -25.48 17.43
CA LYS A 185 -2.88 -26.43 16.72
C LYS A 185 -4.37 -26.04 16.74
N ASP A 186 -4.77 -25.19 17.69
CA ASP A 186 -6.18 -24.88 17.92
C ASP A 186 -6.69 -23.68 17.10
N ASN A 187 -5.79 -22.86 16.53
CA ASN A 187 -6.16 -21.75 15.65
C ASN A 187 -5.01 -21.40 14.68
N PRO A 188 -4.81 -22.18 13.61
CA PRO A 188 -3.61 -22.02 12.80
C PRO A 188 -3.65 -20.67 12.06
N PRO A 189 -2.54 -19.92 11.99
CA PRO A 189 -2.44 -18.62 11.32
C PRO A 189 -2.52 -18.73 9.79
N THR A 190 -2.94 -19.89 9.31
CA THR A 190 -3.00 -20.34 7.93
C THR A 190 -4.40 -20.28 7.36
N LYS A 191 -5.39 -19.76 8.09
CA LYS A 191 -6.73 -19.55 7.55
C LYS A 191 -6.70 -18.56 6.38
N LYS A 192 -7.41 -18.86 5.29
CA LYS A 192 -7.50 -18.00 4.11
C LYS A 192 -8.04 -16.59 4.44
N LYS A 193 -8.92 -16.43 5.44
CA LYS A 193 -9.34 -15.11 5.97
C LYS A 193 -8.15 -14.19 6.32
N ILE A 194 -7.06 -14.76 6.86
CA ILE A 194 -5.86 -13.98 7.22
C ILE A 194 -5.16 -13.52 5.95
N PHE A 195 -5.04 -14.41 4.96
CA PHE A 195 -4.42 -14.10 3.68
C PHE A 195 -5.20 -13.05 2.88
N LYS A 196 -6.53 -13.01 3.00
CA LYS A 196 -7.36 -11.93 2.43
C LYS A 196 -6.97 -10.54 2.95
N GLY A 197 -6.79 -10.42 4.27
CA GLY A 197 -6.31 -9.17 4.87
C GLY A 197 -4.88 -8.85 4.44
N LEU A 198 -4.00 -9.85 4.41
CA LEU A 198 -2.63 -9.67 3.89
C LEU A 198 -2.60 -9.25 2.41
N GLY A 199 -3.57 -9.70 1.60
CA GLY A 199 -3.76 -9.30 0.22
C GLY A 199 -4.08 -7.82 0.07
N GLY A 200 -4.94 -7.28 0.93
CA GLY A 200 -5.22 -5.84 1.00
C GLY A 200 -3.97 -5.02 1.34
N ILE A 201 -3.20 -5.44 2.34
CA ILE A 201 -1.92 -4.80 2.70
C ILE A 201 -0.93 -4.88 1.52
N CYS A 202 -0.82 -6.04 0.88
CA CYS A 202 0.06 -6.27 -0.26
C CYS A 202 -0.27 -5.35 -1.43
N ARG A 203 -1.55 -5.28 -1.82
CA ARG A 203 -2.03 -4.38 -2.90
C ARG A 203 -1.74 -2.92 -2.56
N GLY A 204 -2.04 -2.51 -1.33
CA GLY A 204 -1.80 -1.14 -0.91
C GLY A 204 -0.32 -0.75 -0.92
N ALA A 205 0.56 -1.66 -0.51
CA ALA A 205 2.01 -1.47 -0.58
C ALA A 205 2.52 -1.39 -2.04
N ILE A 206 1.97 -2.20 -2.96
CA ILE A 206 2.32 -2.12 -4.40
C ILE A 206 2.00 -0.75 -4.98
N LEU A 207 0.75 -0.29 -4.85
CA LEU A 207 0.31 1.02 -5.36
C LEU A 207 1.18 2.14 -4.78
N THR A 208 1.32 2.14 -3.45
CA THR A 208 2.10 3.14 -2.74
C THR A 208 3.57 3.17 -3.18
N GLY A 209 4.20 2.00 -3.35
CA GLY A 209 5.60 1.89 -3.73
C GLY A 209 5.89 2.36 -5.16
N VAL A 210 5.00 2.02 -6.10
CA VAL A 210 5.11 2.43 -7.52
C VAL A 210 5.04 3.96 -7.64
N ASP A 211 4.05 4.57 -7.02
CA ASP A 211 3.79 6.01 -7.17
C ASP A 211 4.74 6.91 -6.40
N ILE A 212 5.33 6.43 -5.30
CA ILE A 212 6.47 7.12 -4.69
C ILE A 212 7.65 7.15 -5.67
N GLY A 213 7.87 6.07 -6.43
CA GLY A 213 8.86 6.05 -7.53
C GLY A 213 8.55 7.07 -8.62
N LEU A 214 7.27 7.23 -8.99
CA LEU A 214 6.81 8.25 -9.92
C LEU A 214 7.08 9.67 -9.39
N LEU A 215 6.69 9.98 -8.16
CA LEU A 215 6.92 11.29 -7.53
C LEU A 215 8.41 11.62 -7.39
N ALA A 216 9.24 10.62 -7.15
CA ALA A 216 10.69 10.77 -7.07
C ALA A 216 11.35 10.95 -8.45
N GLY A 217 10.60 10.80 -9.55
CA GLY A 217 11.14 10.91 -10.91
C GLY A 217 12.09 9.78 -11.26
N LEU A 218 11.91 8.60 -10.67
CA LEU A 218 12.76 7.42 -10.89
C LEU A 218 12.28 6.54 -12.04
N TRP A 219 11.28 7.01 -12.80
CA TRP A 219 10.72 6.26 -13.90
C TRP A 219 11.59 6.34 -15.15
N PRO A 220 11.85 5.22 -15.85
CA PRO A 220 12.77 5.20 -17.00
C PRO A 220 12.26 5.94 -18.23
N VAL A 221 10.96 6.25 -18.29
CA VAL A 221 10.35 7.00 -19.40
C VAL A 221 9.70 8.30 -18.92
N PRO A 222 9.75 9.38 -19.71
CA PRO A 222 9.05 10.63 -19.39
C PRO A 222 7.55 10.38 -19.30
N LEU A 223 6.94 10.79 -18.19
CA LEU A 223 5.50 10.71 -17.97
C LEU A 223 4.88 12.10 -17.91
N SER A 224 3.56 12.17 -18.11
CA SER A 224 2.86 13.45 -18.07
C SER A 224 2.93 14.07 -16.66
N PRO A 225 2.96 15.41 -16.54
CA PRO A 225 2.97 16.07 -15.23
C PRO A 225 1.80 15.65 -14.34
N ASP A 226 0.62 15.46 -14.92
CA ASP A 226 -0.59 15.01 -14.21
C ASP A 226 -0.43 13.59 -13.66
N THR A 227 0.19 12.68 -14.42
CA THR A 227 0.52 11.32 -13.97
C THR A 227 1.47 11.36 -12.77
N THR A 228 2.53 12.17 -12.85
CA THR A 228 3.55 12.27 -11.80
C THR A 228 3.14 13.13 -10.61
N THR A 229 1.94 13.70 -10.60
CA THR A 229 1.44 14.56 -9.50
C THR A 229 0.09 14.08 -9.00
N VAL A 230 -1.00 14.43 -9.70
CA VAL A 230 -2.37 14.07 -9.32
C VAL A 230 -2.53 12.56 -9.26
N GLY A 231 -2.08 11.85 -10.29
CA GLY A 231 -2.22 10.40 -10.35
C GLY A 231 -1.46 9.70 -9.24
N ALA A 232 -0.20 10.08 -9.03
CA ALA A 232 0.60 9.50 -7.97
C ALA A 232 0.03 9.78 -6.57
N VAL A 233 -0.48 10.99 -6.30
CA VAL A 233 -1.12 11.29 -5.01
C VAL A 233 -2.41 10.48 -4.83
N ALA A 234 -3.25 10.39 -5.87
CA ALA A 234 -4.48 9.60 -5.83
C ALA A 234 -4.20 8.11 -5.59
N SER A 235 -3.20 7.55 -6.26
CA SER A 235 -2.84 6.13 -6.10
C SER A 235 -2.19 5.84 -4.75
N ILE A 236 -1.27 6.67 -4.25
CA ILE A 236 -0.73 6.52 -2.88
C ILE A 236 -1.86 6.59 -1.85
N THR A 237 -2.79 7.53 -2.01
CA THR A 237 -3.96 7.66 -1.12
C THR A 237 -4.82 6.40 -1.14
N THR A 238 -5.05 5.84 -2.33
CA THR A 238 -5.75 4.56 -2.50
C THR A 238 -5.01 3.43 -1.79
N GLY A 239 -3.69 3.33 -1.99
CA GLY A 239 -2.85 2.28 -1.43
C GLY A 239 -2.75 2.33 0.10
N VAL A 240 -2.57 3.52 0.67
CA VAL A 240 -2.61 3.71 2.14
C VAL A 240 -3.99 3.35 2.68
N GLY A 241 -5.07 3.75 2.01
CA GLY A 241 -6.43 3.37 2.39
C GLY A 241 -6.65 1.85 2.41
N ASP A 242 -6.16 1.14 1.41
CA ASP A 242 -6.18 -0.33 1.36
C ASP A 242 -5.47 -0.97 2.57
N ILE A 243 -4.30 -0.44 2.94
CA ILE A 243 -3.55 -0.90 4.12
C ILE A 243 -4.38 -0.68 5.40
N MET A 244 -4.96 0.51 5.58
CA MET A 244 -5.77 0.83 6.76
C MET A 244 -6.97 -0.10 6.90
N ILE A 245 -7.72 -0.28 5.81
CA ILE A 245 -8.90 -1.16 5.78
C ILE A 245 -8.51 -2.60 6.12
N ALA A 246 -7.45 -3.11 5.50
CA ALA A 246 -6.99 -4.47 5.71
C ALA A 246 -6.54 -4.73 7.15
N ILE A 247 -5.93 -3.73 7.80
CA ILE A 247 -5.57 -3.83 9.23
C ILE A 247 -6.83 -3.91 10.10
N GLY A 248 -7.86 -3.10 9.80
CA GLY A 248 -9.15 -3.19 10.48
C GLY A 248 -9.77 -4.58 10.35
N GLU A 249 -9.84 -5.11 9.11
CA GLU A 249 -10.36 -6.46 8.85
C GLU A 249 -9.59 -7.55 9.63
N LEU A 250 -8.25 -7.45 9.69
CA LEU A 250 -7.41 -8.41 10.42
C LEU A 250 -7.59 -8.32 11.94
N ARG A 251 -8.09 -7.19 12.47
CA ARG A 251 -8.45 -6.99 13.88
C ARG A 251 -9.89 -7.38 14.18
N GLY A 252 -10.72 -7.59 13.15
CA GLY A 252 -12.16 -7.82 13.29
C GLY A 252 -12.96 -6.53 13.52
N GLU A 253 -12.43 -5.39 13.06
CA GLU A 253 -13.10 -4.08 13.07
C GLU A 253 -13.97 -3.86 11.82
#